data_AF-A0A6J7QWS3-F1
#
_entry.id   AF-A0A6J7QWS3-F1
#
_cell.length_a   1.000
_cell.length_b   1.000
_cell.length_c   1.000
_cell.angle_alpha   90.00
_cell.angle_beta   90.00
_cell.angle_gamma   90.00
#
_symmetry.space_group_name_H-M   'P 1'
#
loop_
_entity.id
_entity.type
_entity.pdbx_description
1 polymer ?
#
loop_
_entity_poly.entity_id
_entity_poly.type
_entity_poly.pdbx_seq_one_letter_code
_entity_poly.pdbx_strand_id
1 'polypeptide(L)'
;MAFLSGDQIASLAPSAMSKMSGDQIEQLAPSVMSRLSAGQVRSLRPSAVAMLSPEQVVGLATKAVSGLRPSQVAEMAPEALAEFSPAQIKALRASAVAALTKEQLAELTPAQLKMLDE
;
A
#
# COMPACT_ATOMS: atom_id res chain seq x y z
N MET A 1 14.01 14.55 14.72
CA MET A 1 14.33 13.91 13.43
C MET A 1 13.68 14.73 12.32
N ALA A 2 14.41 15.10 11.28
CA ALA A 2 13.82 15.77 10.13
C ALA A 2 12.97 14.73 9.37
N PHE A 3 11.64 14.83 9.47
CA PHE A 3 10.75 14.00 8.66
C PHE A 3 10.94 14.37 7.19
N LEU A 4 11.09 13.36 6.32
CA LEU A 4 11.11 13.58 4.88
C LEU A 4 9.77 14.20 4.48
N SER A 5 9.80 15.38 3.88
CA SER A 5 8.60 16.02 3.34
C SER A 5 8.02 15.20 2.18
N GLY A 6 6.72 15.39 1.92
CA GLY A 6 6.04 14.74 0.80
C GLY A 6 6.72 14.97 -0.56
N ASP A 7 7.32 16.15 -0.76
CA ASP A 7 8.01 16.50 -2.01
C ASP A 7 9.41 15.88 -2.09
N GLN A 8 10.11 15.74 -0.96
CA GLN A 8 11.35 14.96 -0.88
C GLN A 8 11.07 13.50 -1.21
N ILE A 9 9.99 12.91 -0.71
CA ILE A 9 9.62 11.53 -1.05
C ILE A 9 9.21 11.43 -2.52
N ALA A 10 8.42 12.36 -3.05
CA ALA A 10 8.01 12.35 -4.46
C ALA A 10 9.22 12.42 -5.42
N SER A 11 10.32 13.05 -5.03
CA SER A 11 11.56 13.12 -5.81
C SER A 11 12.50 11.91 -5.62
N LEU A 12 12.23 11.01 -4.67
CA LEU A 12 13.04 9.80 -4.50
C LEU A 12 12.90 8.84 -5.68
N ALA A 13 14.04 8.41 -6.22
CA ALA A 13 14.06 7.37 -7.23
C ALA A 13 13.44 6.07 -6.66
N PRO A 14 12.71 5.28 -7.46
CA PRO A 14 12.12 4.03 -6.99
C PRO A 14 13.17 3.02 -6.45
N SER A 15 14.41 3.09 -6.96
CA SER A 15 15.54 2.31 -6.45
C SER A 15 15.91 2.68 -5.00
N ALA A 16 15.72 3.93 -4.57
CA ALA A 16 15.91 4.34 -3.19
C ALA A 16 14.84 3.74 -2.27
N MET A 17 13.57 3.72 -2.72
CA MET A 17 12.46 3.08 -2.00
C MET A 17 12.75 1.60 -1.73
N SER A 18 13.37 0.90 -2.69
CA SER A 18 13.74 -0.51 -2.53
C SER A 18 14.85 -0.77 -1.51
N LYS A 19 15.52 0.27 -1.01
CA LYS A 19 16.58 0.18 0.00
C LYS A 19 16.11 0.57 1.40
N MET A 20 14.90 1.14 1.54
CA MET A 20 14.34 1.51 2.83
C MET A 20 13.99 0.24 3.63
N SER A 21 14.27 0.26 4.94
CA SER A 21 13.82 -0.81 5.85
C SER A 21 12.33 -0.67 6.17
N GLY A 22 11.73 -1.73 6.73
CA GLY A 22 10.37 -1.69 7.26
C GLY A 22 10.20 -0.59 8.29
N ASP A 23 11.09 -0.52 9.28
CA ASP A 23 11.07 0.48 10.35
C ASP A 23 11.14 1.93 9.83
N GLN A 24 11.91 2.18 8.76
CA GLN A 24 11.99 3.49 8.14
C GLN A 24 10.68 3.88 7.45
N ILE A 25 9.97 2.89 6.90
CA ILE A 25 8.70 3.07 6.23
C ILE A 25 7.59 3.25 7.26
N GLU A 26 7.59 2.49 8.36
CA GLU A 26 6.64 2.63 9.47
C GLU A 26 6.69 4.03 10.10
N GLN A 27 7.87 4.68 10.10
CA GLN A 27 8.03 6.06 10.58
C GLN A 27 7.52 7.15 9.61
N LEU A 28 7.06 6.79 8.40
CA LEU A 28 6.50 7.77 7.46
C LEU A 28 5.12 8.23 7.90
N ALA A 29 4.90 9.54 7.92
CA ALA A 29 3.58 10.08 8.22
C ALA A 29 2.55 9.70 7.13
N PRO A 30 1.27 9.45 7.47
CA PRO A 30 0.22 9.16 6.49
C PRO A 30 0.08 10.22 5.38
N SER A 31 0.36 11.49 5.69
CA SER A 31 0.36 12.58 4.71
C SER A 31 1.41 12.40 3.60
N VAL A 32 2.53 11.75 3.91
CA VAL A 32 3.60 11.42 2.96
C VAL A 32 3.19 10.25 2.05
N MET A 33 2.43 9.28 2.57
CA MET A 33 1.92 8.15 1.80
C MET A 33 1.07 8.60 0.61
N SER A 34 0.30 9.67 0.77
CA SER A 34 -0.53 10.27 -0.30
C SER A 34 0.28 10.81 -1.49
N ARG A 35 1.57 11.11 -1.26
CA ARG A 35 2.49 11.68 -2.25
C ARG A 35 3.21 10.61 -3.07
N LEU A 36 3.18 9.35 -2.63
CA LEU A 36 3.83 8.25 -3.33
C LEU A 36 3.25 8.06 -4.74
N SER A 37 4.14 7.81 -5.70
CA SER A 37 3.77 7.38 -7.04
C SER A 37 3.58 5.87 -7.11
N ALA A 38 2.86 5.41 -8.14
CA ALA A 38 2.71 3.98 -8.43
C ALA A 38 4.07 3.28 -8.60
N GLY A 39 5.05 3.95 -9.23
CA GLY A 39 6.39 3.39 -9.45
C GLY A 39 7.18 3.23 -8.15
N GLN A 40 7.04 4.17 -7.22
CA GLN A 40 7.66 4.09 -5.88
C GLN A 40 7.03 2.97 -5.05
N VAL A 41 5.69 2.89 -4.99
CA VAL A 41 4.99 1.78 -4.30
C VAL A 41 5.37 0.44 -4.90
N ARG A 42 5.41 0.32 -6.22
CA ARG A 42 5.85 -0.90 -6.92
C ARG A 42 7.27 -1.32 -6.53
N SER A 43 8.11 -0.38 -6.11
CA SER A 43 9.52 -0.65 -5.79
C SER A 43 9.75 -0.99 -4.32
N LEU A 44 8.74 -0.83 -3.47
CA LEU A 44 8.79 -1.29 -2.09
C LEU A 44 8.97 -2.81 -2.04
N ARG A 45 9.75 -3.27 -1.06
CA ARG A 45 9.89 -4.71 -0.79
C ARG A 45 8.60 -5.24 -0.17
N PRO A 46 8.21 -6.49 -0.43
CA PRO A 46 7.03 -7.08 0.22
C PRO A 46 7.10 -7.02 1.75
N SER A 47 8.27 -7.34 2.33
CA SER A 47 8.52 -7.23 3.77
C SER A 47 8.34 -5.82 4.34
N ALA A 48 8.53 -4.78 3.53
CA ALA A 48 8.29 -3.41 3.96
C ALA A 48 6.81 -3.03 3.87
N VAL A 49 6.09 -3.57 2.89
CA VAL A 49 4.64 -3.41 2.75
C VAL A 49 3.92 -4.11 3.90
N ALA A 50 4.44 -5.25 4.36
CA ALA A 50 3.93 -5.98 5.53
C ALA A 50 3.98 -5.17 6.84
N MET A 51 4.86 -4.16 6.92
CA MET A 51 5.05 -3.31 8.10
C MET A 51 4.27 -1.99 8.02
N LEU A 52 3.44 -1.79 6.99
CA LEU A 52 2.61 -0.59 6.90
C LEU A 52 1.51 -0.62 7.95
N SER A 53 1.36 0.49 8.67
CA SER A 53 0.25 0.63 9.63
C SER A 53 -1.09 0.87 8.90
N PRO A 54 -2.22 0.51 9.54
CA PRO A 54 -3.57 0.92 9.11
C PRO A 54 -3.67 2.36 8.58
N GLU A 55 -3.16 3.33 9.35
CA GLU A 55 -3.24 4.76 9.03
C GLU A 55 -2.40 5.13 7.80
N GLN A 56 -1.25 4.50 7.62
CA GLN A 56 -0.41 4.70 6.45
C GLN A 56 -1.07 4.16 5.18
N VAL A 57 -1.75 3.03 5.31
CA VAL A 57 -2.48 2.36 4.22
C VAL A 57 -3.69 3.20 3.78
N VAL A 58 -4.45 3.76 4.72
CA VAL A 58 -5.51 4.75 4.44
C VAL A 58 -4.95 5.97 3.70
N GLY A 59 -3.73 6.40 4.05
CA GLY A 59 -3.06 7.53 3.41
C GLY A 59 -2.65 7.32 1.95
N LEU A 60 -2.66 6.09 1.42
CA LEU A 60 -2.26 5.80 0.04
C LEU A 60 -3.27 6.33 -0.98
N ALA A 61 -2.83 7.16 -1.93
CA ALA A 61 -3.67 7.55 -3.05
C ALA A 61 -4.00 6.35 -3.95
N THR A 62 -5.19 6.32 -4.57
CA THR A 62 -5.61 5.24 -5.50
C THR A 62 -4.61 5.01 -6.64
N LYS A 63 -3.99 6.08 -7.15
CA LYS A 63 -2.88 5.99 -8.13
C LYS A 63 -1.72 5.14 -7.61
N ALA A 64 -1.37 5.26 -6.33
CA ALA A 64 -0.27 4.56 -5.70
C ALA A 64 -0.64 3.09 -5.46
N VAL A 65 -1.89 2.84 -5.03
CA VAL A 65 -2.47 1.50 -4.87
C VAL A 65 -2.43 0.70 -6.17
N SER A 66 -2.70 1.33 -7.32
CA SER A 66 -2.56 0.68 -8.64
C SER A 66 -1.14 0.18 -8.97
N GLY A 67 -0.14 0.65 -8.23
CA GLY A 67 1.26 0.21 -8.32
C GLY A 67 1.59 -1.03 -7.51
N LEU A 68 0.72 -1.48 -6.60
CA LEU A 68 0.95 -2.67 -5.78
C LEU A 68 1.05 -3.93 -6.65
N ARG A 69 2.06 -4.75 -6.36
CA ARG A 69 2.28 -6.04 -7.01
C ARG A 69 1.58 -7.17 -6.25
N PRO A 70 1.28 -8.29 -6.93
CA PRO A 70 0.76 -9.51 -6.30
C PRO A 70 1.52 -9.91 -5.03
N SER A 71 2.86 -9.95 -5.10
CA SER A 71 3.72 -10.32 -3.98
C SER A 71 3.68 -9.33 -2.82
N GLN A 72 3.34 -8.06 -3.05
CA GLN A 72 3.21 -7.06 -1.99
C GLN A 72 1.86 -7.17 -1.31
N VAL A 73 0.78 -7.36 -2.08
CA VAL A 73 -0.56 -7.55 -1.53
C VAL A 73 -0.64 -8.82 -0.70
N ALA A 74 -0.06 -9.92 -1.15
CA ALA A 74 -0.03 -11.17 -0.39
C ALA A 74 0.69 -11.07 0.98
N GLU A 75 1.56 -10.07 1.15
CA GLU A 75 2.32 -9.83 2.39
C GLU A 75 1.70 -8.72 3.26
N MET A 76 0.64 -8.04 2.80
CA MET A 76 -0.06 -7.06 3.61
C MET A 76 -0.78 -7.73 4.78
N ALA A 77 -0.72 -7.10 5.96
CA ALA A 77 -1.52 -7.52 7.10
C ALA A 77 -3.02 -7.45 6.74
N PRO A 78 -3.83 -8.48 7.09
CA PRO A 78 -5.27 -8.47 6.85
C PRO A 78 -5.97 -7.23 7.40
N GLU A 79 -5.58 -6.77 8.58
CA GLU A 79 -6.13 -5.59 9.25
C GLU A 79 -5.83 -4.31 8.46
N ALA A 80 -4.65 -4.22 7.85
CA ALA A 80 -4.30 -3.06 7.02
C ALA A 80 -5.09 -3.05 5.71
N LEU A 81 -5.34 -4.21 5.09
CA LEU A 81 -6.19 -4.33 3.90
C LEU A 81 -7.65 -3.98 4.20
N ALA A 82 -8.16 -4.34 5.38
CA ALA A 82 -9.51 -3.99 5.83
C ALA A 82 -9.73 -2.47 5.94
N GLU A 83 -8.67 -1.69 6.10
CA GLU A 83 -8.71 -0.22 6.21
C GLU A 83 -8.73 0.48 4.84
N PHE A 84 -8.56 -0.25 3.73
CA PHE A 84 -8.71 0.35 2.41
C PHE A 84 -10.14 0.82 2.16
N SER A 85 -10.31 2.06 1.72
CA SER A 85 -11.58 2.51 1.15
C SER A 85 -11.99 1.67 -0.06
N PRO A 86 -13.29 1.58 -0.38
CA PRO A 86 -13.77 0.92 -1.60
C PRO A 86 -13.08 1.44 -2.87
N ALA A 87 -12.73 2.74 -2.93
CA ALA A 87 -12.01 3.32 -4.05
C ALA A 87 -10.56 2.83 -4.16
N GLN A 88 -9.88 2.57 -3.04
CA GLN A 88 -8.54 1.97 -3.03
C GLN A 88 -8.62 0.50 -3.45
N ILE A 89 -9.58 -0.27 -2.96
CA ILE A 89 -9.80 -1.66 -3.40
C ILE A 89 -10.04 -1.71 -4.92
N LYS A 90 -10.92 -0.85 -5.45
CA LYS A 90 -11.17 -0.74 -6.89
C LYS A 90 -9.94 -0.34 -7.71
N ALA A 91 -8.94 0.30 -7.09
CA ALA A 91 -7.70 0.67 -7.75
C ALA A 91 -6.68 -0.47 -7.83
N LEU A 92 -6.88 -1.58 -7.09
CA LEU A 92 -6.05 -2.77 -7.22
C LEU A 92 -6.18 -3.38 -8.61
N ARG A 93 -5.06 -3.83 -9.18
CA ARG A 93 -5.08 -4.54 -10.46
C ARG A 93 -5.59 -5.96 -10.25
N ALA A 94 -6.24 -6.54 -11.28
CA ALA A 94 -6.73 -7.92 -11.24
C ALA A 94 -5.67 -8.94 -10.79
N SER A 95 -4.41 -8.77 -11.20
CA SER A 95 -3.31 -9.64 -10.75
C SER A 95 -3.02 -9.55 -9.25
N ALA A 96 -3.20 -8.37 -8.66
CA ALA A 96 -3.00 -8.15 -7.24
C ALA A 96 -4.21 -8.66 -6.43
N VAL A 97 -5.43 -8.48 -6.95
CA VAL A 97 -6.66 -9.08 -6.39
C VAL A 97 -6.55 -10.61 -6.36
N ALA A 98 -6.05 -11.23 -7.43
CA ALA A 98 -5.85 -12.68 -7.49
C ALA A 98 -4.80 -13.22 -6.49
N ALA A 99 -4.01 -12.34 -5.87
CA ALA A 99 -3.00 -12.70 -4.88
C ALA A 99 -3.50 -12.53 -3.43
N LEU A 100 -4.73 -12.07 -3.23
CA LEU A 100 -5.34 -11.97 -1.91
C LEU A 100 -5.45 -13.35 -1.26
N THR A 101 -5.08 -13.45 0.00
CA THR A 101 -5.20 -14.69 0.77
C THR A 101 -6.60 -14.83 1.36
N LYS A 102 -6.93 -16.03 1.86
CA LYS A 102 -8.23 -16.28 2.49
C LYS A 102 -8.41 -15.45 3.76
N GLU A 103 -7.35 -15.29 4.53
CA GLU A 103 -7.30 -14.49 5.75
C GLU A 103 -7.57 -13.01 5.43
N GLN A 104 -6.94 -12.48 4.38
CA GLN A 104 -7.17 -11.11 3.93
C GLN A 104 -8.61 -10.88 3.46
N LEU A 105 -9.16 -11.83 2.68
CA LEU A 105 -10.55 -11.75 2.23
C LEU A 105 -11.57 -11.84 3.37
N ALA A 106 -11.23 -12.53 4.45
CA ALA A 106 -12.11 -12.66 5.63
C ALA A 106 -12.25 -11.36 6.43
N GLU A 107 -11.22 -10.49 6.40
CA GLU A 107 -11.24 -9.19 7.08
C GLU A 107 -11.91 -8.07 6.24
N LEU A 108 -12.20 -8.32 4.95
CA LEU A 108 -12.85 -7.31 4.10
C LEU A 108 -14.34 -7.18 4.41
N THR A 109 -14.81 -5.93 4.41
CA THR A 109 -16.22 -5.58 4.51
C THR A 109 -16.98 -5.95 3.23
N PRO A 110 -18.31 -6.14 3.29
CA PRO A 110 -19.14 -6.40 2.11
C PRO A 110 -19.01 -5.33 1.02
N ALA A 111 -18.78 -4.07 1.40
CA ALA A 111 -18.61 -2.97 0.45
C ALA A 111 -17.28 -3.07 -0.32
N GLN A 112 -16.21 -3.52 0.32
CA GLN A 112 -14.91 -3.77 -0.31
C GLN A 112 -14.96 -5.03 -1.19
N LEU A 113 -15.56 -6.11 -0.71
CA LEU A 113 -15.73 -7.35 -1.49
C LEU A 113 -16.46 -7.10 -2.80
N LYS A 114 -17.53 -6.28 -2.78
CA LYS A 114 -18.24 -5.88 -4.01
C LYS A 114 -17.33 -5.22 -5.05
N MET A 115 -16.30 -4.48 -4.64
CA MET A 115 -15.36 -3.83 -5.57
C MET A 115 -14.36 -4.81 -6.21
N LEU A 116 -14.25 -6.05 -5.71
CA LEU A 116 -13.42 -7.08 -6.32
C LEU A 116 -14.12 -7.80 -7.48
N ASP A 117 -15.45 -7.80 -7.49
CA ASP A 117 -16.30 -8.46 -8.51
C ASP A 117 -16.77 -7.51 -9.64
N GLU A 118 -16.51 -6.20 -9.55
CA GLU A 118 -16.85 -5.18 -10.57
C GLU A 118 -15.73 -4.95 -11.60
#